data_AF-A0A370SZ57-F1
#
_entry.id   AF-A0A370SZ57-F1
#
_cell.length_a   1.000
_cell.length_b   1.000
_cell.length_c   1.000
_cell.angle_alpha   90.00
_cell.angle_beta   90.00
_cell.angle_gamma   90.00
#
_symmetry.space_group_name_H-M   'P 1'
#
loop_
_entity.id
_entity.type
_entity.pdbx_description
1 polymer ?
#
loop_
_entity_poly.entity_id
_entity_poly.type
_entity_poly.pdbx_seq_one_letter_code
_entity_poly.pdbx_strand_id
1 'polypeptide(L)'
;MRTEVHRPAPWLGCALFGAMLSPLANADPTLSTQIPFDVTATPPFSLTSLQQNFDEMSWQTFIALNWPALDNGDPNTGTPIGQQDGATVWESWKESYQIFLAKGQTPNPWNAPATIPKACEGLGSGRLLQQMGKVPDVLDEFIQPFQSGPLVDQSGVYTRNEIVVNQPMFNDIVNNGLYSIQGQQAFFAADPKNTVAFSCGNNDTSQVGSLMVKASWKVLDGNDQREKFHTVDALVYTPGNSDPSKGPVVPESCKAEPVGLVGLHIVHKTSSAPQWVWSTFEHVDNVPEQSTPVAERKGPYLFYNANSQAEINQPPPRPWNPAIKATPSQIVRETSLTPATRTLNSTYQTLLRTVNPKSVWANYELISTQWPTLTPQPPCQISKTEPLGRPAPSFLANATLETYIQGTVPQASSSCIACHGNAATHVTESPRTSFADFTYLLERAQSTGATRSQP
;
A
#
# COMPACT_ATOMS: atom_id res chain seq x y z
N MET A 1 -31.79 68.56 -64.59
CA MET A 1 -30.63 69.00 -63.80
C MET A 1 -30.99 68.96 -62.34
N ARG A 2 -30.41 68.04 -61.57
CA ARG A 2 -30.29 68.11 -60.10
C ARG A 2 -29.41 66.94 -59.67
N THR A 3 -28.29 67.28 -59.07
CA THR A 3 -27.39 66.38 -58.35
C THR A 3 -27.68 66.54 -56.86
N GLU A 4 -27.95 65.44 -56.17
CA GLU A 4 -27.75 65.28 -54.72
C GLU A 4 -27.10 63.91 -54.47
N VAL A 5 -25.91 63.91 -53.84
CA VAL A 5 -25.63 63.54 -52.44
C VAL A 5 -25.72 62.03 -52.17
N HIS A 6 -24.61 61.43 -51.71
CA HIS A 6 -24.64 60.36 -50.70
C HIS A 6 -23.32 60.26 -49.92
N ARG A 7 -23.46 60.13 -48.58
CA ARG A 7 -22.42 59.79 -47.59
C ARG A 7 -22.44 58.27 -47.31
N PRO A 8 -21.34 57.65 -46.84
CA PRO A 8 -21.25 56.19 -46.69
C PRO A 8 -21.68 55.70 -45.29
N ALA A 9 -22.12 54.44 -45.23
CA ALA A 9 -22.35 53.65 -44.01
C ALA A 9 -21.35 52.47 -43.94
N PRO A 10 -20.98 51.96 -42.75
CA PRO A 10 -20.02 50.88 -42.60
C PRO A 10 -20.69 49.49 -42.60
N TRP A 11 -20.01 48.53 -43.20
CA TRP A 11 -20.38 47.11 -43.23
C TRP A 11 -19.92 46.38 -41.96
N LEU A 12 -20.82 45.64 -41.31
CA LEU A 12 -20.49 44.65 -40.28
C LEU A 12 -19.91 43.38 -40.93
N GLY A 13 -18.71 42.98 -40.53
CA GLY A 13 -18.16 41.65 -40.81
C GLY A 13 -18.35 40.72 -39.61
N CYS A 14 -19.13 39.66 -39.78
CA CYS A 14 -19.21 38.55 -38.81
C CYS A 14 -17.95 37.68 -38.91
N ALA A 15 -17.14 37.64 -37.85
CA ALA A 15 -16.09 36.65 -37.69
C ALA A 15 -16.66 35.44 -36.92
N LEU A 16 -16.84 34.31 -37.62
CA LEU A 16 -17.10 33.01 -37.02
C LEU A 16 -15.81 32.50 -36.37
N PHE A 17 -15.68 32.62 -35.05
CA PHE A 17 -14.70 31.86 -34.27
C PHE A 17 -15.20 30.42 -34.15
N GLY A 18 -14.69 29.54 -35.03
CA GLY A 18 -14.79 28.10 -34.82
C GLY A 18 -13.84 27.71 -33.69
N ALA A 19 -14.36 27.51 -32.48
CA ALA A 19 -13.62 26.83 -31.43
C ALA A 19 -13.42 25.36 -31.86
N MET A 20 -12.20 25.01 -32.25
CA MET A 20 -11.82 23.60 -32.37
C MET A 20 -11.83 23.00 -30.96
N LEU A 21 -12.87 22.24 -30.66
CA LEU A 21 -12.85 21.26 -29.58
C LEU A 21 -11.85 20.17 -29.98
N SER A 22 -10.61 20.29 -29.53
CA SER A 22 -9.70 19.15 -29.53
C SER A 22 -10.29 18.08 -28.62
N PRO A 23 -10.55 16.85 -29.10
CA PRO A 23 -10.84 15.77 -28.19
C PRO A 23 -9.64 15.60 -27.26
N LEU A 24 -9.87 15.58 -25.96
CA LEU A 24 -8.89 15.17 -24.96
C LEU A 24 -8.49 13.73 -25.32
N ALA A 25 -7.43 13.59 -26.12
CA ALA A 25 -6.82 12.30 -26.38
C ALA A 25 -6.22 11.84 -25.04
N ASN A 26 -6.63 10.67 -24.58
CA ASN A 26 -5.97 10.02 -23.46
C ASN A 26 -4.48 9.92 -23.80
N ALA A 27 -3.61 10.47 -22.94
CA ALA A 27 -2.19 10.22 -23.08
C ALA A 27 -1.97 8.70 -22.95
N ASP A 28 -1.20 8.11 -23.85
CA ASP A 28 -0.83 6.70 -23.75
C ASP A 28 -0.15 6.44 -22.38
N PRO A 29 -0.30 5.25 -21.79
CA PRO A 29 0.40 4.90 -20.56
C PRO A 29 1.91 5.13 -20.71
N THR A 30 2.49 5.86 -19.76
CA THR A 30 3.92 6.21 -19.77
C THR A 30 4.59 5.88 -18.45
N LEU A 31 5.89 5.56 -18.52
CA LEU A 31 6.71 5.40 -17.33
C LEU A 31 7.17 6.78 -16.86
N SER A 32 6.82 7.16 -15.62
CA SER A 32 7.10 8.49 -15.07
C SER A 32 7.52 8.43 -13.61
N THR A 33 8.40 9.35 -13.21
CA THR A 33 8.78 9.57 -11.80
C THR A 33 7.68 10.28 -11.01
N GLN A 34 6.70 10.88 -11.69
CA GLN A 34 5.67 11.70 -11.05
C GLN A 34 4.59 10.80 -10.44
N ILE A 35 4.48 10.85 -9.11
CA ILE A 35 3.33 10.29 -8.41
C ILE A 35 2.08 11.10 -8.81
N PRO A 36 1.00 10.47 -9.29
CA PRO A 36 -0.24 11.19 -9.64
C PRO A 36 -0.77 12.01 -8.45
N PHE A 37 -1.29 13.22 -8.68
CA PHE A 37 -1.87 14.01 -7.58
C PHE A 37 -3.33 13.63 -7.29
N ASP A 38 -4.04 13.15 -8.30
CA ASP A 38 -5.38 12.58 -8.21
C ASP A 38 -5.64 11.64 -9.41
N VAL A 39 -6.74 10.90 -9.39
CA VAL A 39 -7.19 10.10 -10.53
C VAL A 39 -7.55 11.02 -11.71
N THR A 40 -7.11 10.66 -12.91
CA THR A 40 -7.54 11.34 -14.13
C THR A 40 -8.79 10.63 -14.68
N ALA A 41 -9.98 11.18 -14.39
CA ALA A 41 -11.23 10.59 -14.85
C ALA A 41 -11.64 11.09 -16.25
N THR A 42 -11.88 10.17 -17.18
CA THR A 42 -12.24 10.49 -18.57
C THR A 42 -13.69 10.09 -18.88
N PRO A 43 -14.52 10.96 -19.49
CA PRO A 43 -15.89 10.62 -19.87
C PRO A 43 -15.93 9.62 -21.06
N PRO A 44 -16.99 8.79 -21.19
CA PRO A 44 -18.17 8.72 -20.34
C PRO A 44 -17.90 8.04 -19.00
N PHE A 45 -18.56 8.53 -17.94
CA PHE A 45 -18.40 7.99 -16.60
C PHE A 45 -19.33 6.80 -16.38
N SER A 46 -18.74 5.67 -16.02
CA SER A 46 -19.38 4.43 -15.61
C SER A 46 -18.51 3.77 -14.55
N LEU A 47 -19.04 2.81 -13.80
CA LEU A 47 -18.22 2.07 -12.83
C LEU A 47 -17.00 1.42 -13.52
N THR A 48 -17.19 0.85 -14.71
CA THR A 48 -16.13 0.22 -15.49
C THR A 48 -15.07 1.20 -15.97
N SER A 49 -15.47 2.34 -16.55
CA SER A 49 -14.50 3.34 -17.04
C SER A 49 -13.76 4.03 -15.89
N LEU A 50 -14.42 4.24 -14.74
CA LEU A 50 -13.75 4.75 -13.54
C LEU A 50 -12.80 3.70 -12.94
N GLN A 51 -13.18 2.42 -12.88
CA GLN A 51 -12.28 1.36 -12.43
C GLN A 51 -10.99 1.33 -13.27
N GLN A 52 -11.09 1.49 -14.59
CA GLN A 52 -9.91 1.58 -15.46
C GLN A 52 -9.04 2.79 -15.13
N ASN A 53 -9.64 3.96 -14.86
CA ASN A 53 -8.89 5.17 -14.50
C ASN A 53 -8.16 5.02 -13.15
N PHE A 54 -8.79 4.37 -12.17
CA PHE A 54 -8.14 4.08 -10.88
C PHE A 54 -7.05 3.01 -11.00
N ASP A 55 -7.27 1.96 -11.80
CA ASP A 55 -6.24 0.95 -12.08
C ASP A 55 -5.03 1.55 -12.83
N GLU A 56 -5.27 2.49 -13.75
CA GLU A 56 -4.22 3.28 -14.42
C GLU A 56 -3.43 4.14 -13.43
N MET A 57 -4.12 4.89 -12.56
CA MET A 57 -3.47 5.67 -11.49
C MET A 57 -2.64 4.78 -10.55
N SER A 58 -3.12 3.57 -10.24
CA SER A 58 -2.41 2.59 -9.42
C SER A 58 -1.09 2.17 -10.07
N TRP A 59 -1.10 1.87 -11.37
CA TRP A 59 0.13 1.55 -12.11
C TRP A 59 1.07 2.75 -12.20
N GLN A 60 0.57 3.96 -12.48
CA GLN A 60 1.40 5.17 -12.47
C GLN A 60 2.05 5.41 -11.12
N THR A 61 1.31 5.20 -10.02
CA THR A 61 1.83 5.29 -8.66
C THR A 61 2.87 4.19 -8.40
N PHE A 62 2.60 2.94 -8.79
CA PHE A 62 3.56 1.83 -8.68
C PHE A 62 4.87 2.13 -9.39
N ILE A 63 4.81 2.66 -10.62
CA ILE A 63 5.99 3.05 -11.38
C ILE A 63 6.77 4.18 -10.68
N ALA A 64 6.10 5.23 -10.22
CA ALA A 64 6.76 6.34 -9.56
C ALA A 64 7.42 5.93 -8.24
N LEU A 65 6.76 5.06 -7.46
CA LEU A 65 7.29 4.58 -6.17
C LEU A 65 8.46 3.60 -6.34
N ASN A 66 8.41 2.73 -7.34
CA ASN A 66 9.46 1.76 -7.63
C ASN A 66 10.56 2.32 -8.56
N TRP A 67 10.54 3.63 -8.82
CA TRP A 67 11.60 4.28 -9.57
C TRP A 67 12.92 4.19 -8.79
N PRO A 68 14.08 4.01 -9.46
CA PRO A 68 15.38 4.07 -8.81
C PRO A 68 15.53 5.35 -7.98
N ALA A 69 15.97 5.23 -6.73
CA ALA A 69 16.14 6.37 -5.84
C ALA A 69 17.61 6.85 -5.79
N LEU A 70 17.78 8.13 -5.52
CA LEU A 70 19.02 8.72 -5.02
C LEU A 70 19.14 8.48 -3.51
N ASP A 71 20.33 8.72 -2.94
CA ASP A 71 20.58 8.53 -1.50
C ASP A 71 19.64 9.35 -0.59
N ASN A 72 19.08 10.44 -1.10
CA ASN A 72 18.13 11.28 -0.38
C ASN A 72 16.66 10.82 -0.51
N GLY A 73 16.40 9.74 -1.24
CA GLY A 73 15.06 9.20 -1.49
C GLY A 73 14.33 9.79 -2.69
N ASP A 74 14.91 10.80 -3.37
CA ASP A 74 14.30 11.38 -4.57
C ASP A 74 14.45 10.42 -5.77
N PRO A 75 13.51 10.44 -6.73
CA PRO A 75 13.63 9.64 -7.94
C PRO A 75 14.86 10.06 -8.78
N ASN A 76 15.68 9.07 -9.16
CA ASN A 76 16.81 9.25 -10.06
C ASN A 76 16.34 9.36 -11.51
N THR A 77 16.15 10.59 -11.99
CA THR A 77 15.74 10.88 -13.38
C THR A 77 16.80 10.52 -14.43
N GLY A 78 18.03 10.20 -14.01
CA GLY A 78 19.11 9.75 -14.89
C GLY A 78 19.07 8.25 -15.21
N THR A 79 18.24 7.46 -14.50
CA THR A 79 18.10 6.01 -14.73
C THR A 79 16.64 5.64 -14.93
N PRO A 80 16.25 5.09 -16.09
CA PRO A 80 14.89 4.60 -16.30
C PRO A 80 14.54 3.46 -15.34
N ILE A 81 13.29 3.43 -14.86
CA ILE A 81 12.78 2.27 -14.11
C ILE A 81 12.92 0.97 -14.92
N GLY A 82 13.35 -0.09 -14.25
CA GLY A 82 13.52 -1.41 -14.88
C GLY A 82 14.83 -1.60 -15.63
N GLN A 83 15.64 -0.56 -15.82
CA GLN A 83 16.97 -0.70 -16.41
C GLN A 83 17.85 -1.63 -15.57
N GLN A 84 17.81 -1.47 -14.25
CA GLN A 84 18.45 -2.33 -13.26
C GLN A 84 17.61 -2.34 -11.97
N ASP A 85 17.79 -3.39 -11.16
CA ASP A 85 17.22 -3.42 -9.81
C ASP A 85 18.08 -2.61 -8.83
N GLY A 86 17.48 -2.11 -7.75
CA GLY A 86 18.15 -1.28 -6.75
C GLY A 86 17.16 -0.57 -5.84
N ALA A 87 17.67 0.29 -4.96
CA ALA A 87 16.85 1.05 -4.02
C ALA A 87 15.78 1.88 -4.74
N THR A 88 14.57 1.87 -4.21
CA THR A 88 13.41 2.56 -4.77
C THR A 88 12.96 3.74 -3.91
N VAL A 89 12.15 4.63 -4.48
CA VAL A 89 11.69 5.86 -3.80
C VAL A 89 10.97 5.52 -2.50
N TRP A 90 10.03 4.57 -2.51
CA TRP A 90 9.26 4.25 -1.31
C TRP A 90 10.12 3.59 -0.22
N GLU A 91 11.23 2.96 -0.59
CA GLU A 91 12.16 2.35 0.37
C GLU A 91 12.98 3.38 1.18
N SER A 92 12.94 4.66 0.79
CA SER A 92 13.53 5.74 1.59
C SER A 92 12.59 6.27 2.69
N TRP A 93 11.33 5.83 2.69
CA TRP A 93 10.30 6.35 3.58
C TRP A 93 10.39 5.83 5.02
N LYS A 94 9.62 6.43 5.93
CA LYS A 94 9.62 6.06 7.34
C LYS A 94 8.76 4.85 7.62
N GLU A 95 9.37 3.82 8.18
CA GLU A 95 8.65 2.68 8.75
C GLU A 95 7.96 3.08 10.06
N SER A 96 6.82 2.46 10.34
CA SER A 96 6.08 2.60 11.59
C SER A 96 6.92 2.56 12.89
N TYR A 97 7.94 1.72 13.03
CA TYR A 97 8.78 1.59 14.22
C TYR A 97 9.67 2.80 14.42
N GLN A 98 9.88 3.60 13.37
CA GLN A 98 10.59 4.87 13.44
C GLN A 98 9.65 6.01 13.89
N ILE A 99 8.33 5.79 13.85
CA ILE A 99 7.29 6.77 14.18
C ILE A 99 6.67 6.47 15.54
N PHE A 100 6.39 5.21 15.86
CA PHE A 100 5.72 4.81 17.09
C PHE A 100 6.75 4.26 18.07
N LEU A 101 7.53 5.18 18.64
CA LEU A 101 8.65 4.84 19.50
C LEU A 101 8.21 4.36 20.88
N ALA A 102 9.07 3.55 21.49
CA ALA A 102 8.89 3.09 22.86
C ALA A 102 8.67 4.27 23.82
N LYS A 103 7.69 4.14 24.70
CA LYS A 103 7.28 5.20 25.64
C LYS A 103 6.81 6.48 24.94
N GLY A 104 6.17 6.38 23.77
CA GLY A 104 5.58 7.52 23.07
C GLY A 104 6.55 8.67 22.79
N GLN A 105 7.84 8.36 22.63
CA GLN A 105 8.88 9.36 22.41
C GLN A 105 8.67 10.06 21.05
N THR A 106 9.10 11.31 20.97
CA THR A 106 9.09 12.06 19.72
C THR A 106 9.95 11.35 18.68
N PRO A 107 9.41 11.04 17.49
CA PRO A 107 10.16 10.45 16.39
C PRO A 107 11.35 11.29 15.97
N ASN A 108 12.40 10.64 15.47
CA ASN A 108 13.50 11.35 14.84
C ASN A 108 13.00 12.08 13.56
N PRO A 109 13.67 13.17 13.14
CA PRO A 109 13.31 13.89 11.91
C PRO A 109 13.29 12.98 10.67
N TRP A 110 12.58 13.43 9.62
CA TRP A 110 12.44 12.68 8.36
C TRP A 110 13.77 12.14 7.80
N ASN A 111 14.83 12.96 7.76
CA ASN A 111 16.13 12.55 7.21
C ASN A 111 17.01 11.75 8.19
N ALA A 112 16.54 11.43 9.39
CA ALA A 112 17.33 10.66 10.34
C ALA A 112 17.44 9.19 9.91
N PRO A 113 18.59 8.53 10.08
CA PRO A 113 18.74 7.11 9.77
C PRO A 113 17.85 6.25 10.69
N ALA A 114 17.55 5.03 10.22
CA ALA A 114 16.88 4.03 11.06
C ALA A 114 17.80 3.56 12.20
N THR A 115 17.23 3.39 13.39
CA THR A 115 17.90 2.71 14.49
C THR A 115 17.67 1.21 14.35
N ILE A 116 18.72 0.41 14.41
CA ILE A 116 18.62 -1.05 14.39
C ILE A 116 18.68 -1.64 15.81
N PRO A 117 18.00 -2.76 16.08
CA PRO A 117 18.15 -3.48 17.35
C PRO A 117 19.59 -3.92 17.60
N LYS A 118 19.98 -4.00 18.87
CA LYS A 118 21.33 -4.45 19.26
C LYS A 118 21.67 -5.84 18.73
N ALA A 119 20.68 -6.73 18.65
CA ALA A 119 20.83 -8.06 18.07
C ALA A 119 21.26 -8.05 16.59
N CYS A 120 21.06 -6.93 15.88
CA CYS A 120 21.46 -6.76 14.48
C CYS A 120 22.80 -6.03 14.30
N GLU A 121 23.42 -5.54 15.37
CA GLU A 121 24.71 -4.84 15.28
C GLU A 121 25.81 -5.77 14.71
N GLY A 122 26.60 -5.24 13.77
CA GLY A 122 27.70 -5.98 13.12
C GLY A 122 27.30 -6.86 11.94
N LEU A 123 26.00 -6.95 11.60
CA LEU A 123 25.50 -7.72 10.45
C LEU A 123 25.55 -6.95 9.11
N GLY A 124 26.00 -5.69 9.14
CA GLY A 124 26.05 -4.80 7.97
C GLY A 124 24.85 -3.85 7.88
N SER A 125 24.78 -3.09 6.80
CA SER A 125 23.64 -2.23 6.48
C SER A 125 22.56 -3.04 5.78
N GLY A 126 21.31 -2.91 6.21
CA GLY A 126 20.18 -3.56 5.56
C GLY A 126 18.85 -3.02 6.06
N ARG A 127 17.80 -3.27 5.30
CA ARG A 127 16.42 -2.92 5.66
C ARG A 127 15.98 -3.75 6.87
N LEU A 128 15.57 -3.10 7.97
CA LEU A 128 15.08 -3.83 9.15
C LEU A 128 13.67 -4.37 8.90
N LEU A 129 13.54 -5.70 8.91
CA LEU A 129 12.26 -6.40 8.78
C LEU A 129 11.96 -7.16 10.05
N GLN A 130 11.03 -6.65 10.86
CA GLN A 130 10.69 -7.22 12.16
C GLN A 130 9.26 -7.76 12.26
N GLN A 131 8.39 -7.40 11.31
CA GLN A 131 7.00 -7.82 11.34
C GLN A 131 6.85 -9.18 10.66
N MET A 132 6.17 -10.09 11.32
CA MET A 132 5.56 -11.25 10.66
C MET A 132 4.06 -11.16 10.81
N GLY A 133 3.34 -11.58 9.77
CA GLY A 133 1.88 -11.56 9.79
C GLY A 133 1.30 -12.24 11.04
N LYS A 134 0.47 -11.50 11.78
CA LYS A 134 -0.53 -11.99 12.76
C LYS A 134 -0.06 -13.10 13.70
N VAL A 135 1.20 -13.09 14.16
CA VAL A 135 1.67 -13.97 15.24
C VAL A 135 1.38 -13.27 16.57
N PRO A 136 0.41 -13.75 17.38
CA PRO A 136 0.13 -13.15 18.67
C PRO A 136 1.38 -13.15 19.54
N ASP A 137 1.65 -12.00 20.16
CA ASP A 137 2.52 -11.79 21.32
C ASP A 137 4.03 -12.16 21.18
N VAL A 138 4.48 -12.69 20.04
CA VAL A 138 5.91 -12.92 19.75
C VAL A 138 6.50 -11.81 18.86
N LEU A 139 5.71 -11.23 17.96
CA LEU A 139 6.15 -10.28 16.93
C LEU A 139 5.22 -9.07 16.87
N ASP A 140 4.87 -8.58 18.06
CA ASP A 140 3.79 -7.64 18.35
C ASP A 140 3.68 -6.51 17.32
N GLU A 141 2.74 -6.66 16.39
CA GLU A 141 2.29 -5.57 15.53
C GLU A 141 0.87 -5.82 15.01
N PHE A 142 -0.03 -5.87 16.00
CA PHE A 142 -1.49 -5.89 15.92
C PHE A 142 -2.18 -7.16 15.42
N ILE A 143 -3.20 -7.54 16.19
CA ILE A 143 -4.30 -8.42 15.81
C ILE A 143 -5.14 -7.66 14.79
N GLN A 144 -4.75 -7.69 13.50
CA GLN A 144 -5.75 -7.42 12.47
C GLN A 144 -6.96 -8.32 12.77
N PRO A 145 -8.21 -7.83 12.72
CA PRO A 145 -9.39 -8.38 13.41
C PRO A 145 -9.72 -9.86 13.13
N PHE A 146 -8.98 -10.48 12.21
CA PHE A 146 -9.06 -11.88 11.85
C PHE A 146 -7.72 -12.53 12.10
N GLN A 147 -7.69 -13.56 12.95
CA GLN A 147 -6.56 -14.46 13.21
C GLN A 147 -6.16 -15.25 11.96
N SER A 148 -5.81 -14.57 10.87
CA SER A 148 -5.48 -15.22 9.61
C SER A 148 -4.10 -15.89 9.66
N GLY A 149 -3.24 -15.59 10.64
CA GLY A 149 -1.93 -16.24 10.76
C GLY A 149 -0.90 -15.84 9.70
N PRO A 150 0.31 -16.39 9.79
CA PRO A 150 1.45 -16.01 8.96
C PRO A 150 1.48 -16.80 7.64
N LEU A 151 2.00 -16.17 6.59
CA LEU A 151 2.27 -16.82 5.31
C LEU A 151 3.66 -17.49 5.34
N VAL A 152 3.72 -18.71 4.81
CA VAL A 152 4.93 -19.55 4.79
C VAL A 152 5.24 -19.96 3.36
N ASP A 153 6.47 -19.71 2.91
CA ASP A 153 6.93 -20.10 1.57
C ASP A 153 7.14 -21.62 1.41
N GLN A 154 7.46 -22.06 0.19
CA GLN A 154 7.74 -23.47 -0.09
C GLN A 154 9.01 -24.04 0.59
N SER A 155 9.84 -23.19 1.18
CA SER A 155 11.04 -23.58 1.95
C SER A 155 10.79 -23.65 3.46
N GLY A 156 9.57 -23.35 3.91
CA GLY A 156 9.16 -23.36 5.31
C GLY A 156 9.53 -22.09 6.07
N VAL A 157 9.86 -21.00 5.37
CA VAL A 157 10.23 -19.71 5.97
C VAL A 157 9.03 -18.78 5.97
N TYR A 158 8.80 -18.11 7.09
CA TYR A 158 7.75 -17.12 7.23
C TYR A 158 8.09 -15.85 6.45
N THR A 159 7.10 -15.30 5.73
CA THR A 159 7.26 -13.98 5.12
C THR A 159 7.36 -12.89 6.17
N ARG A 160 7.98 -11.77 5.78
CA ARG A 160 8.09 -10.55 6.59
C ARG A 160 7.25 -9.45 5.97
N ASN A 161 6.70 -8.59 6.81
CA ASN A 161 5.98 -7.40 6.36
C ASN A 161 6.72 -6.13 6.80
N GLU A 162 6.37 -5.01 6.18
CA GLU A 162 6.70 -3.68 6.66
C GLU A 162 5.59 -2.70 6.27
N ILE A 163 5.48 -1.59 6.99
CA ILE A 163 4.57 -0.50 6.67
C ILE A 163 5.35 0.82 6.72
N VAL A 164 5.52 1.45 5.56
CA VAL A 164 6.16 2.76 5.44
C VAL A 164 5.17 3.85 5.04
N VAL A 165 5.46 5.08 5.42
CA VAL A 165 4.64 6.26 5.09
C VAL A 165 5.48 7.36 4.47
N ASN A 166 4.93 8.06 3.50
CA ASN A 166 5.61 9.18 2.86
C ASN A 166 5.73 10.40 3.81
N GLN A 167 6.52 11.39 3.39
CA GLN A 167 6.78 12.57 4.22
C GLN A 167 5.53 13.39 4.58
N PRO A 168 4.55 13.64 3.68
CA PRO A 168 3.27 14.24 4.05
C PRO A 168 2.58 13.52 5.22
N MET A 169 2.44 12.20 5.14
CA MET A 169 1.79 11.43 6.20
C MET A 169 2.61 11.44 7.50
N PHE A 170 3.93 11.31 7.42
CA PHE A 170 4.82 11.44 8.57
C PHE A 170 4.63 12.79 9.28
N ASN A 171 4.61 13.88 8.51
CA ASN A 171 4.42 15.23 9.04
C ASN A 171 3.05 15.38 9.70
N ASP A 172 1.98 14.85 9.11
CA ASP A 172 0.64 14.86 9.70
C ASP A 172 0.61 14.12 11.04
N ILE A 173 1.34 13.01 11.19
CA ILE A 173 1.44 12.28 12.46
C ILE A 173 2.23 13.09 13.49
N VAL A 174 3.42 13.57 13.12
CA VAL A 174 4.36 14.22 14.05
C VAL A 174 3.87 15.59 14.49
N ASN A 175 3.43 16.43 13.56
CA ASN A 175 3.03 17.81 13.86
C ASN A 175 1.75 17.87 14.72
N ASN A 176 0.88 16.86 14.62
CA ASN A 176 -0.32 16.75 15.43
C ASN A 176 -0.14 15.91 16.70
N GLY A 177 1.08 15.42 16.99
CA GLY A 177 1.36 14.60 18.17
C GLY A 177 0.73 13.20 18.15
N LEU A 178 0.26 12.72 16.99
CA LEU A 178 -0.51 11.47 16.88
C LEU A 178 0.31 10.19 17.10
N TYR A 179 1.64 10.31 17.23
CA TYR A 179 2.57 9.19 17.47
C TYR A 179 2.55 8.64 18.91
N SER A 180 1.89 9.32 19.86
CA SER A 180 1.82 8.91 21.27
C SER A 180 0.39 8.97 21.79
N ILE A 181 0.07 8.13 22.79
CA ILE A 181 -1.28 8.11 23.40
C ILE A 181 -1.62 9.49 23.98
N GLN A 182 -0.67 10.10 24.69
CA GLN A 182 -0.83 11.42 25.29
C GLN A 182 -0.96 12.52 24.23
N GLY A 183 -0.22 12.43 23.13
CA GLY A 183 -0.33 13.40 22.05
C GLY A 183 -1.66 13.31 21.31
N GLN A 184 -2.21 12.10 21.10
CA GLN A 184 -3.58 11.92 20.59
C GLN A 184 -4.62 12.54 21.55
N GLN A 185 -4.49 12.34 22.85
CA GLN A 185 -5.35 12.98 23.86
C GLN A 185 -5.25 14.50 23.82
N ALA A 186 -4.03 15.04 23.75
CA ALA A 186 -3.80 16.48 23.68
C ALA A 186 -4.36 17.10 22.39
N PHE A 187 -4.21 16.41 21.26
CA PHE A 187 -4.77 16.83 19.97
C PHE A 187 -6.29 17.01 20.06
N PHE A 188 -7.03 16.03 20.60
CA PHE A 188 -8.48 16.15 20.72
C PHE A 188 -8.95 17.10 21.81
N ALA A 189 -8.16 17.29 22.87
CA ALA A 189 -8.46 18.24 23.95
C ALA A 189 -8.24 19.71 23.53
N ALA A 190 -7.34 19.97 22.58
CA ALA A 190 -7.00 21.32 22.14
C ALA A 190 -8.16 22.03 21.40
N ASP A 191 -8.93 21.30 20.59
CA ASP A 191 -10.13 21.83 19.92
C ASP A 191 -11.19 20.73 19.77
N PRO A 192 -12.45 20.94 20.23
CA PRO A 192 -13.54 19.98 20.03
C PRO A 192 -13.88 19.71 18.55
N LYS A 193 -13.35 20.49 17.60
CA LYS A 193 -13.47 20.28 16.16
C LYS A 193 -12.36 19.43 15.56
N ASN A 194 -11.27 19.16 16.29
CA ASN A 194 -10.15 18.39 15.76
C ASN A 194 -10.59 16.99 15.32
N THR A 195 -10.19 16.58 14.13
CA THR A 195 -10.40 15.24 13.59
C THR A 195 -9.10 14.78 12.97
N VAL A 196 -8.77 13.49 13.08
CA VAL A 196 -7.67 12.94 12.30
C VAL A 196 -8.05 13.04 10.83
N ALA A 197 -7.23 13.75 10.06
CA ALA A 197 -7.39 13.90 8.62
C ALA A 197 -6.00 14.07 8.00
N PHE A 198 -5.58 13.07 7.24
CA PHE A 198 -4.36 13.09 6.47
C PHE A 198 -4.50 13.94 5.21
N SER A 199 -3.37 14.48 4.75
CA SER A 199 -3.23 15.31 3.56
C SER A 199 -3.74 14.59 2.30
N CYS A 200 -4.57 15.26 1.52
CA CYS A 200 -5.01 14.76 0.21
C CYS A 200 -4.13 15.30 -0.91
N GLY A 201 -3.89 14.48 -1.92
CA GLY A 201 -3.34 14.94 -3.19
C GLY A 201 -4.33 15.83 -3.94
N ASN A 202 -3.82 16.74 -4.77
CA ASN A 202 -4.64 17.70 -5.50
C ASN A 202 -3.95 18.15 -6.80
N ASN A 203 -4.64 17.98 -7.94
CA ASN A 203 -4.15 18.37 -9.26
C ASN A 203 -3.94 19.90 -9.39
N ASP A 204 -4.83 20.71 -8.83
CA ASP A 204 -4.79 22.18 -8.92
C ASP A 204 -3.57 22.77 -8.20
N THR A 205 -3.15 22.14 -7.10
CA THR A 205 -1.95 22.56 -6.34
C THR A 205 -0.71 21.73 -6.66
N SER A 206 -0.81 20.74 -7.56
CA SER A 206 0.26 19.79 -7.88
C SER A 206 0.87 19.15 -6.63
N GLN A 207 0.01 18.79 -5.67
CA GLN A 207 0.40 18.24 -4.39
C GLN A 207 0.15 16.73 -4.36
N VAL A 208 1.16 15.96 -3.95
CA VAL A 208 1.00 14.54 -3.61
C VAL A 208 0.43 14.43 -2.20
N GLY A 209 -0.56 13.56 -2.03
CA GLY A 209 -1.20 13.32 -0.74
C GLY A 209 -0.39 12.42 0.18
N SER A 210 -1.00 12.06 1.30
CA SER A 210 -0.50 11.02 2.19
C SER A 210 -0.55 9.67 1.49
N LEU A 211 0.58 8.95 1.57
CA LEU A 211 0.78 7.62 1.02
C LEU A 211 1.29 6.69 2.12
N MET A 212 0.77 5.46 2.07
CA MET A 212 1.25 4.35 2.88
C MET A 212 1.51 3.17 1.97
N VAL A 213 2.65 2.52 2.18
CA VAL A 213 3.01 1.27 1.52
C VAL A 213 3.08 0.18 2.57
N LYS A 214 2.41 -0.94 2.31
CA LYS A 214 2.59 -2.18 3.07
C LYS A 214 3.15 -3.23 2.14
N ALA A 215 4.35 -3.73 2.43
CA ALA A 215 5.05 -4.71 1.61
C ALA A 215 5.09 -6.07 2.32
N SER A 216 5.08 -7.14 1.53
CA SER A 216 5.32 -8.53 1.94
C SER A 216 6.58 -9.04 1.24
N TRP A 217 7.47 -9.64 2.03
CA TRP A 217 8.81 -10.03 1.65
C TRP A 217 9.05 -11.52 1.94
N LYS A 218 9.62 -12.23 0.96
CA LYS A 218 10.10 -13.60 1.11
C LYS A 218 11.62 -13.61 1.23
N VAL A 219 12.16 -14.37 2.18
CA VAL A 219 13.61 -14.68 2.21
C VAL A 219 13.96 -15.51 0.98
N LEU A 220 14.96 -15.07 0.21
CA LEU A 220 15.41 -15.76 -0.99
C LEU A 220 16.47 -16.80 -0.64
N ASP A 221 16.27 -18.03 -1.08
CA ASP A 221 17.24 -19.11 -0.92
C ASP A 221 17.79 -19.62 -2.26
N GLY A 222 18.61 -20.68 -2.22
CA GLY A 222 19.25 -21.23 -3.41
C GLY A 222 18.31 -21.83 -4.46
N ASN A 223 17.01 -21.98 -4.16
CA ASN A 223 15.99 -22.42 -5.11
C ASN A 223 15.29 -21.25 -5.81
N ASP A 224 15.48 -20.02 -5.34
CA ASP A 224 14.86 -18.83 -5.90
C ASP A 224 15.71 -18.21 -7.01
N GLN A 225 15.06 -17.76 -8.09
CA GLN A 225 15.70 -16.98 -9.16
C GLN A 225 15.71 -15.50 -8.79
N ARG A 226 16.74 -15.06 -8.04
CA ARG A 226 16.85 -13.69 -7.49
C ARG A 226 16.61 -12.60 -8.55
N GLU A 227 17.04 -12.81 -9.78
CA GLU A 227 16.87 -11.89 -10.91
C GLU A 227 15.43 -11.66 -11.36
N LYS A 228 14.46 -12.39 -10.79
CA LYS A 228 13.02 -12.16 -11.03
C LYS A 228 12.40 -11.18 -10.05
N PHE A 229 13.03 -10.97 -8.90
CA PHE A 229 12.48 -10.17 -7.81
C PHE A 229 13.15 -8.81 -7.75
N HIS A 230 12.39 -7.80 -7.35
CA HIS A 230 13.00 -6.68 -6.66
C HIS A 230 13.56 -7.19 -5.33
N THR A 231 14.88 -7.04 -5.15
CA THR A 231 15.60 -7.65 -4.03
C THR A 231 16.31 -6.62 -3.17
N VAL A 232 16.19 -6.78 -1.85
CA VAL A 232 16.99 -6.02 -0.87
C VAL A 232 17.71 -6.92 0.09
N ASP A 233 18.85 -6.46 0.59
CA ASP A 233 19.51 -7.08 1.74
C ASP A 233 18.82 -6.57 3.02
N ALA A 234 18.21 -7.48 3.77
CA ALA A 234 17.41 -7.17 4.94
C ALA A 234 18.03 -7.71 6.24
N LEU A 235 17.86 -6.96 7.32
CA LEU A 235 18.05 -7.41 8.69
C LEU A 235 16.72 -8.02 9.15
N VAL A 236 16.58 -9.33 8.98
CA VAL A 236 15.43 -10.11 9.42
C VAL A 236 15.51 -10.29 10.94
N TYR A 237 14.79 -9.44 11.66
CA TYR A 237 14.77 -9.38 13.12
C TYR A 237 13.58 -10.17 13.68
N THR A 238 13.79 -10.79 14.84
CA THR A 238 12.78 -11.54 15.58
C THR A 238 12.96 -11.23 17.06
N PRO A 239 12.09 -10.39 17.64
CA PRO A 239 11.99 -10.21 19.08
C PRO A 239 11.95 -11.55 19.84
N GLY A 240 12.62 -11.60 20.98
CA GLY A 240 12.56 -12.75 21.86
C GLY A 240 11.23 -12.79 22.62
N ASN A 241 10.69 -14.00 22.81
CA ASN A 241 9.59 -14.25 23.74
C ASN A 241 10.04 -15.28 24.79
N SER A 242 9.98 -14.90 26.06
CA SER A 242 10.27 -15.79 27.19
C SER A 242 9.02 -16.22 27.96
N ASP A 243 7.85 -15.70 27.59
CA ASP A 243 6.57 -15.99 28.25
C ASP A 243 5.79 -17.04 27.44
N PRO A 244 5.70 -18.29 27.91
CA PRO A 244 5.00 -19.35 27.18
C PRO A 244 3.48 -19.13 27.10
N SER A 245 2.92 -18.20 27.89
CA SER A 245 1.51 -17.81 27.77
C SER A 245 1.25 -16.89 26.56
N LYS A 246 2.33 -16.32 26.00
CA LYS A 246 2.35 -15.35 24.90
C LYS A 246 2.90 -15.97 23.60
N GLY A 247 2.68 -17.27 23.41
CA GLY A 247 3.16 -18.02 22.25
C GLY A 247 4.50 -18.75 22.49
N PRO A 248 5.14 -19.26 21.43
CA PRO A 248 6.40 -20.00 21.55
C PRO A 248 7.49 -19.21 22.26
N VAL A 249 8.22 -19.91 23.12
CA VAL A 249 9.46 -19.38 23.68
C VAL A 249 10.51 -19.36 22.56
N VAL A 250 10.94 -18.16 22.17
CA VAL A 250 11.94 -17.93 21.13
C VAL A 250 13.01 -16.96 21.61
N PRO A 251 14.30 -17.22 21.36
CA PRO A 251 15.34 -16.25 21.65
C PRO A 251 15.25 -15.07 20.68
N GLU A 252 15.64 -13.88 21.15
CA GLU A 252 15.86 -12.74 20.26
C GLU A 252 16.93 -13.11 19.22
N SER A 253 16.66 -12.78 17.95
CA SER A 253 17.60 -13.06 16.87
C SER A 253 17.51 -12.04 15.74
N CYS A 254 18.61 -11.89 15.01
CA CYS A 254 18.67 -11.10 13.79
C CYS A 254 19.58 -11.79 12.77
N LYS A 255 19.20 -11.75 11.49
CA LYS A 255 19.98 -12.30 10.38
C LYS A 255 19.99 -11.34 9.21
N ALA A 256 21.14 -11.18 8.56
CA ALA A 256 21.23 -10.52 7.26
C ALA A 256 20.88 -11.55 6.18
N GLU A 257 19.80 -11.32 5.45
CA GLU A 257 19.28 -12.23 4.42
C GLU A 257 18.81 -11.41 3.20
N PRO A 258 19.03 -11.89 1.97
CA PRO A 258 18.39 -11.31 0.81
C PRO A 258 16.89 -11.64 0.82
N VAL A 259 16.05 -10.63 0.55
CA VAL A 259 14.60 -10.80 0.48
C VAL A 259 14.06 -10.27 -0.83
N GLY A 260 13.07 -10.95 -1.39
CA GLY A 260 12.36 -10.57 -2.60
C GLY A 260 10.96 -10.05 -2.29
N LEU A 261 10.58 -8.95 -2.94
CA LEU A 261 9.24 -8.40 -2.81
C LEU A 261 8.22 -9.35 -3.45
N VAL A 262 7.21 -9.78 -2.68
CA VAL A 262 6.17 -10.70 -3.15
C VAL A 262 4.77 -10.09 -3.15
N GLY A 263 4.52 -9.04 -2.36
CA GLY A 263 3.23 -8.33 -2.37
C GLY A 263 3.37 -6.89 -1.93
N LEU A 264 2.52 -6.02 -2.47
CA LEU A 264 2.61 -4.58 -2.23
C LEU A 264 1.22 -3.95 -2.21
N HIS A 265 0.88 -3.31 -1.10
CA HIS A 265 -0.23 -2.36 -1.02
C HIS A 265 0.30 -0.95 -1.15
N ILE A 266 -0.36 -0.16 -1.99
CA ILE A 266 -0.14 1.28 -2.10
C ILE A 266 -1.47 1.97 -1.82
N VAL A 267 -1.53 2.66 -0.68
CA VAL A 267 -2.73 3.38 -0.25
C VAL A 267 -2.49 4.87 -0.39
N HIS A 268 -3.27 5.54 -1.23
CA HIS A 268 -3.03 6.90 -1.65
C HIS A 268 -4.25 7.79 -1.40
N LYS A 269 -4.10 8.81 -0.56
CA LYS A 269 -5.18 9.77 -0.31
C LYS A 269 -5.20 10.89 -1.34
N THR A 270 -6.32 11.08 -2.03
CA THR A 270 -6.49 12.13 -3.04
C THR A 270 -7.74 12.96 -2.78
N SER A 271 -7.86 14.10 -3.45
CA SER A 271 -8.99 15.00 -3.33
C SER A 271 -10.30 14.36 -3.78
N SER A 272 -10.27 13.56 -4.85
CA SER A 272 -11.45 12.83 -5.35
C SER A 272 -11.76 11.55 -4.58
N ALA A 273 -10.78 10.97 -3.88
CA ALA A 273 -10.91 9.75 -3.09
C ALA A 273 -10.55 9.98 -1.61
N PRO A 274 -11.42 10.64 -0.82
CA PRO A 274 -11.14 10.96 0.58
C PRO A 274 -11.11 9.74 1.51
N GLN A 275 -11.72 8.61 1.10
CA GLN A 275 -11.55 7.29 1.73
C GLN A 275 -10.33 6.51 1.20
N TRP A 276 -9.42 7.22 0.55
CA TRP A 276 -8.19 6.72 -0.06
C TRP A 276 -8.42 5.80 -1.27
N VAL A 277 -7.42 5.73 -2.14
CA VAL A 277 -7.29 4.77 -3.24
C VAL A 277 -6.44 3.60 -2.75
N TRP A 278 -6.96 2.38 -2.85
CA TRP A 278 -6.34 1.17 -2.30
C TRP A 278 -5.88 0.26 -3.43
N SER A 279 -4.59 0.35 -3.75
CA SER A 279 -3.98 -0.41 -4.85
C SER A 279 -3.29 -1.65 -4.29
N THR A 280 -3.43 -2.80 -4.95
CA THR A 280 -2.72 -4.02 -4.54
C THR A 280 -2.05 -4.74 -5.70
N PHE A 281 -0.77 -5.03 -5.52
CA PHE A 281 0.12 -5.66 -6.49
C PHE A 281 0.73 -6.93 -5.92
N GLU A 282 1.03 -7.88 -6.80
CA GLU A 282 1.63 -9.16 -6.45
C GLU A 282 2.73 -9.54 -7.44
N HIS A 283 3.69 -10.34 -6.99
CA HIS A 283 4.60 -11.03 -7.90
C HIS A 283 3.83 -12.14 -8.66
N VAL A 284 4.02 -12.25 -9.97
CA VAL A 284 3.24 -13.18 -10.84
C VAL A 284 3.40 -14.65 -10.47
N ASP A 285 4.56 -15.03 -9.90
CA ASP A 285 4.83 -16.41 -9.48
C ASP A 285 4.27 -16.74 -8.08
N ASN A 286 3.52 -15.84 -7.42
CA ASN A 286 3.00 -16.08 -6.06
C ASN A 286 2.11 -17.32 -5.96
N VAL A 287 0.98 -17.30 -6.67
CA VAL A 287 -0.10 -18.29 -6.56
C VAL A 287 -0.89 -18.42 -7.87
N PRO A 288 -1.43 -19.62 -8.17
CA PRO A 288 -2.39 -19.79 -9.26
C PRO A 288 -3.76 -19.21 -8.88
N GLU A 289 -4.59 -18.94 -9.89
CA GLU A 289 -6.00 -18.66 -9.66
C GLU A 289 -6.79 -19.93 -9.32
N GLN A 290 -7.75 -19.81 -8.42
CA GLN A 290 -8.61 -20.92 -8.02
C GLN A 290 -9.45 -21.43 -9.19
N SER A 291 -9.84 -20.54 -10.10
CA SER A 291 -10.58 -20.86 -11.33
C SER A 291 -9.77 -21.67 -12.35
N THR A 292 -8.44 -21.64 -12.27
CA THR A 292 -7.56 -22.48 -13.11
C THR A 292 -7.67 -23.95 -12.69
N PRO A 293 -7.92 -24.89 -13.62
CA PRO A 293 -7.95 -26.32 -13.32
C PRO A 293 -6.66 -26.79 -12.64
N VAL A 294 -6.75 -27.71 -11.67
CA VAL A 294 -5.58 -28.17 -10.88
C VAL A 294 -4.45 -28.68 -11.77
N ALA A 295 -4.77 -29.43 -12.83
CA ALA A 295 -3.80 -29.96 -13.79
C ALA A 295 -3.06 -28.86 -14.60
N GLU A 296 -3.60 -27.65 -14.64
CA GLU A 296 -3.06 -26.49 -15.37
C GLU A 296 -2.32 -25.51 -14.46
N ARG A 297 -2.34 -25.71 -13.14
CA ARG A 297 -1.57 -24.92 -12.16
C ARG A 297 -0.10 -25.31 -12.19
N LYS A 298 0.54 -25.07 -13.34
CA LYS A 298 1.95 -25.37 -13.59
C LYS A 298 2.80 -24.33 -12.86
N GLY A 299 3.57 -24.79 -11.87
CA GLY A 299 4.50 -23.98 -11.10
C GLY A 299 5.86 -23.79 -11.78
N PRO A 300 6.90 -23.37 -11.03
CA PRO A 300 6.90 -23.22 -9.57
C PRO A 300 6.11 -21.99 -9.10
N TYR A 301 5.33 -22.14 -8.03
CA TYR A 301 4.70 -21.02 -7.32
C TYR A 301 5.37 -20.84 -5.96
N LEU A 302 5.39 -19.61 -5.45
CA LEU A 302 6.03 -19.26 -4.18
C LEU A 302 5.25 -19.75 -2.96
N PHE A 303 3.92 -19.84 -3.08
CA PHE A 303 3.01 -20.21 -1.99
C PHE A 303 2.00 -21.30 -2.40
N TYR A 304 2.28 -22.07 -3.45
CA TYR A 304 1.44 -23.18 -3.90
C TYR A 304 2.26 -24.36 -4.41
N ASN A 305 1.88 -25.57 -4.03
CA ASN A 305 2.45 -26.80 -4.55
C ASN A 305 1.35 -27.78 -4.95
N ALA A 306 1.31 -28.16 -6.23
CA ALA A 306 0.30 -29.05 -6.79
C ALA A 306 0.30 -30.46 -6.15
N ASN A 307 1.41 -30.86 -5.53
CA ASN A 307 1.55 -32.14 -4.84
C ASN A 307 1.19 -32.06 -3.34
N SER A 308 1.00 -30.85 -2.80
CA SER A 308 0.63 -30.66 -1.40
C SER A 308 -0.77 -31.21 -1.12
N GLN A 309 -0.92 -31.86 0.04
CA GLN A 309 -2.20 -32.36 0.54
C GLN A 309 -2.83 -31.40 1.57
N ALA A 310 -2.19 -30.25 1.84
CA ALA A 310 -2.73 -29.25 2.74
C ALA A 310 -3.98 -28.60 2.14
N GLU A 311 -4.91 -28.18 3.01
CA GLU A 311 -6.08 -27.41 2.59
C GLU A 311 -5.66 -26.05 2.01
N ILE A 312 -6.30 -25.65 0.91
CA ILE A 312 -6.05 -24.36 0.29
C ILE A 312 -6.56 -23.24 1.20
N ASN A 313 -5.84 -22.12 1.23
CA ASN A 313 -6.23 -20.89 1.93
C ASN A 313 -6.54 -21.12 3.42
N GLN A 314 -5.82 -22.02 4.09
CA GLN A 314 -5.88 -22.21 5.53
C GLN A 314 -4.57 -21.80 6.23
N PRO A 315 -4.64 -21.13 7.40
CA PRO A 315 -3.45 -20.80 8.17
C PRO A 315 -2.66 -22.06 8.55
N PRO A 316 -1.31 -21.97 8.64
CA PRO A 316 -0.53 -23.08 9.15
C PRO A 316 -0.95 -23.43 10.59
N PRO A 317 -0.82 -24.70 11.01
CA PRO A 317 -1.12 -25.09 12.39
C PRO A 317 -0.33 -24.30 13.42
N ARG A 318 -0.96 -24.05 14.57
CA ARG A 318 -0.31 -23.44 15.74
C ARG A 318 0.52 -24.49 16.51
N PRO A 319 1.55 -24.06 17.26
CA PRO A 319 1.97 -22.68 17.43
C PRO A 319 2.93 -22.21 16.32
N TRP A 320 2.90 -20.91 16.01
CA TRP A 320 3.77 -20.31 15.00
C TRP A 320 5.10 -19.91 15.62
N ASN A 321 6.17 -20.61 15.25
CA ASN A 321 7.49 -20.43 15.82
C ASN A 321 8.49 -19.95 14.75
N PRO A 322 8.84 -18.66 14.71
CA PRO A 322 9.74 -18.10 13.70
C PRO A 322 11.18 -18.67 13.74
N ALA A 323 11.58 -19.34 14.81
CA ALA A 323 12.92 -19.91 14.97
C ALA A 323 13.09 -21.26 14.25
N ILE A 324 12.01 -21.87 13.76
CA ILE A 324 12.04 -23.17 13.06
C ILE A 324 11.27 -23.11 11.74
N LYS A 325 11.55 -24.05 10.84
CA LYS A 325 10.81 -24.19 9.58
C LYS A 325 9.36 -24.63 9.85
N ALA A 326 8.42 -23.95 9.21
CA ALA A 326 7.00 -24.26 9.29
C ALA A 326 6.51 -25.07 8.08
N THR A 327 5.31 -25.63 8.17
CA THR A 327 4.63 -26.24 7.03
C THR A 327 4.35 -25.16 5.98
N PRO A 328 4.78 -25.35 4.71
CA PRO A 328 4.47 -24.42 3.62
C PRO A 328 2.98 -24.12 3.50
N SER A 329 2.66 -22.86 3.20
CA SER A 329 1.29 -22.49 2.89
C SER A 329 0.87 -23.05 1.53
N GLN A 330 -0.43 -23.30 1.40
CA GLN A 330 -1.06 -23.76 0.17
C GLN A 330 -2.11 -22.74 -0.25
N ILE A 331 -1.74 -21.77 -1.08
CA ILE A 331 -2.56 -20.60 -1.37
C ILE A 331 -2.99 -20.60 -2.84
N VAL A 332 -4.25 -20.25 -3.08
CA VAL A 332 -4.78 -19.93 -4.41
C VAL A 332 -5.46 -18.57 -4.35
N ARG A 333 -5.48 -17.85 -5.47
CA ARG A 333 -6.21 -16.59 -5.60
C ARG A 333 -7.68 -16.87 -5.88
N GLU A 334 -8.56 -16.49 -4.96
CA GLU A 334 -9.99 -16.80 -5.08
C GLU A 334 -10.68 -15.96 -6.15
N THR A 335 -10.34 -14.68 -6.23
CA THR A 335 -10.91 -13.75 -7.21
C THR A 335 -9.96 -13.59 -8.40
N SER A 336 -10.37 -14.09 -9.56
CA SER A 336 -9.61 -13.92 -10.80
C SER A 336 -9.46 -12.46 -11.22
N LEU A 337 -8.32 -12.13 -11.83
CA LEU A 337 -8.13 -10.82 -12.44
C LEU A 337 -9.12 -10.62 -13.58
N THR A 338 -9.67 -9.41 -13.68
CA THR A 338 -10.57 -9.05 -14.78
C THR A 338 -9.80 -8.99 -16.11
N PRO A 339 -10.47 -9.20 -17.27
CA PRO A 339 -9.82 -9.03 -18.57
C PRO A 339 -9.22 -7.63 -18.78
N ALA A 340 -9.86 -6.58 -18.24
CA ALA A 340 -9.37 -5.21 -18.31
C ALA A 340 -8.06 -5.05 -17.52
N THR A 341 -8.01 -5.55 -16.28
CA THR A 341 -6.80 -5.51 -15.45
C THR A 341 -5.65 -6.29 -16.08
N ARG A 342 -5.91 -7.49 -16.66
CA ARG A 342 -4.86 -8.25 -17.38
C ARG A 342 -4.32 -7.49 -18.59
N THR A 343 -5.21 -6.81 -19.33
CA THR A 343 -4.80 -5.99 -20.48
C THR A 343 -3.89 -4.86 -20.03
N LEU A 344 -4.26 -4.17 -18.93
CA LEU A 344 -3.46 -3.09 -18.36
C LEU A 344 -2.10 -3.58 -17.83
N ASN A 345 -2.08 -4.70 -17.10
CA ASN A 345 -0.84 -5.34 -16.65
C ASN A 345 0.08 -5.65 -17.84
N SER A 346 -0.46 -6.22 -18.91
CA SER A 346 0.30 -6.50 -20.13
C SER A 346 0.91 -5.23 -20.74
N THR A 347 0.17 -4.12 -20.77
CA THR A 347 0.66 -2.83 -21.25
C THR A 347 1.88 -2.36 -20.46
N TYR A 348 1.76 -2.24 -19.13
CA TYR A 348 2.86 -1.75 -18.28
C TYR A 348 4.06 -2.70 -18.24
N GLN A 349 3.82 -4.01 -18.19
CA GLN A 349 4.89 -5.01 -18.27
C GLN A 349 5.62 -4.95 -19.62
N THR A 350 4.91 -4.69 -20.72
CA THR A 350 5.52 -4.50 -22.04
C THR A 350 6.36 -3.23 -22.11
N LEU A 351 5.89 -2.12 -21.53
CA LEU A 351 6.66 -0.88 -21.41
C LEU A 351 7.97 -1.12 -20.63
N LEU A 352 7.88 -1.81 -19.48
CA LEU A 352 9.04 -2.17 -18.66
C LEU A 352 10.01 -3.10 -19.41
N ARG A 353 9.50 -4.08 -20.16
CA ARG A 353 10.32 -4.98 -20.99
C ARG A 353 10.97 -4.28 -22.19
N THR A 354 10.38 -3.18 -22.66
CA THR A 354 10.96 -2.33 -23.70
C THR A 354 12.19 -1.59 -23.18
N VAL A 355 12.19 -1.16 -21.91
CA VAL A 355 13.38 -0.60 -21.24
C VAL A 355 14.45 -1.68 -21.07
N ASN A 356 14.07 -2.83 -20.49
CA ASN A 356 14.96 -3.97 -20.31
C ASN A 356 14.14 -5.26 -20.36
N PRO A 357 14.42 -6.20 -21.29
CA PRO A 357 13.70 -7.48 -21.38
C PRO A 357 13.73 -8.31 -20.09
N LYS A 358 14.67 -8.04 -19.18
CA LYS A 358 14.83 -8.67 -17.86
C LYS A 358 14.44 -7.74 -16.69
N SER A 359 13.66 -6.69 -16.94
CA SER A 359 13.18 -5.79 -15.88
C SER A 359 12.42 -6.59 -14.81
N VAL A 360 12.89 -6.53 -13.56
CA VAL A 360 12.24 -7.21 -12.42
C VAL A 360 10.81 -6.71 -12.22
N TRP A 361 10.57 -5.43 -12.47
CA TRP A 361 9.27 -4.80 -12.32
C TRP A 361 8.22 -5.35 -13.29
N ALA A 362 8.64 -5.98 -14.39
CA ALA A 362 7.73 -6.66 -15.32
C ALA A 362 7.22 -8.01 -14.80
N ASN A 363 7.68 -8.46 -13.62
CA ASN A 363 7.21 -9.68 -12.94
C ASN A 363 6.19 -9.37 -11.83
N TYR A 364 5.68 -8.14 -11.77
CA TYR A 364 4.61 -7.72 -10.88
C TYR A 364 3.35 -7.41 -11.66
N GLU A 365 2.20 -7.61 -11.02
CA GLU A 365 0.89 -7.37 -11.63
C GLU A 365 -0.06 -6.70 -10.64
N LEU A 366 -0.89 -5.77 -11.14
CA LEU A 366 -2.00 -5.22 -10.39
C LEU A 366 -3.08 -6.30 -10.26
N ILE A 367 -3.60 -6.51 -9.06
CA ILE A 367 -4.76 -7.37 -8.85
C ILE A 367 -6.05 -6.57 -9.07
N SER A 368 -6.18 -5.41 -8.41
CA SER A 368 -7.19 -4.38 -8.67
C SER A 368 -6.93 -3.16 -7.78
N THR A 369 -7.76 -2.14 -7.92
CA THR A 369 -7.79 -0.93 -7.10
C THR A 369 -9.16 -0.78 -6.45
N GLN A 370 -9.24 -0.68 -5.13
CA GLN A 370 -10.47 -0.33 -4.43
C GLN A 370 -10.54 1.18 -4.18
N TRP A 371 -11.67 1.80 -4.53
CA TRP A 371 -11.89 3.24 -4.42
C TRP A 371 -13.34 3.54 -4.01
N PRO A 372 -13.62 4.72 -3.43
CA PRO A 372 -14.97 5.10 -3.01
C PRO A 372 -15.84 5.61 -4.17
N THR A 373 -16.99 4.98 -4.41
CA THR A 373 -18.02 5.42 -5.36
C THR A 373 -19.04 6.38 -4.71
N LEU A 374 -18.71 7.67 -4.57
CA LEU A 374 -19.68 8.71 -4.18
C LEU A 374 -19.63 9.94 -5.10
N THR A 375 -20.80 10.46 -5.47
CA THR A 375 -20.94 11.71 -6.23
C THR A 375 -22.09 12.58 -5.69
N PRO A 376 -21.93 13.91 -5.60
CA PRO A 376 -20.69 14.68 -5.42
C PRO A 376 -20.40 14.89 -3.92
N GLN A 377 -19.17 14.60 -3.50
CA GLN A 377 -18.64 15.06 -2.21
C GLN A 377 -17.65 16.21 -2.45
N PRO A 378 -17.55 17.20 -1.53
CA PRO A 378 -16.50 18.19 -1.61
C PRO A 378 -15.11 17.52 -1.62
N PRO A 379 -14.13 18.09 -2.35
CA PRO A 379 -12.76 17.57 -2.38
C PRO A 379 -12.21 17.33 -0.98
N CYS A 380 -11.56 16.19 -0.77
CA CYS A 380 -10.91 15.80 0.47
C CYS A 380 -11.86 15.75 1.70
N GLN A 381 -13.17 15.56 1.50
CA GLN A 381 -14.14 15.44 2.60
C GLN A 381 -14.84 14.08 2.62
N ILE A 382 -14.78 13.42 3.79
CA ILE A 382 -15.52 12.18 4.04
C ILE A 382 -16.99 12.51 4.32
N SER A 383 -17.89 11.82 3.63
CA SER A 383 -19.33 11.95 3.84
C SER A 383 -19.71 11.51 5.25
N LYS A 384 -20.51 12.33 5.96
CA LYS A 384 -21.04 11.97 7.29
C LYS A 384 -22.11 10.88 7.22
N THR A 385 -22.83 10.79 6.11
CA THR A 385 -23.93 9.81 5.92
C THR A 385 -23.45 8.52 5.26
N GLU A 386 -22.34 8.59 4.52
CA GLU A 386 -21.76 7.48 3.77
C GLU A 386 -20.23 7.45 4.01
N PRO A 387 -19.78 7.22 5.26
CA PRO A 387 -18.37 7.38 5.64
C PRO A 387 -17.42 6.46 4.89
N LEU A 388 -17.90 5.28 4.45
CA LEU A 388 -17.12 4.31 3.68
C LEU A 388 -17.13 4.55 2.16
N GLY A 389 -17.81 5.59 1.66
CA GLY A 389 -17.69 5.96 0.25
C GLY A 389 -18.27 4.97 -0.76
N ARG A 390 -18.93 3.88 -0.36
CA ARG A 390 -19.35 2.75 -1.23
C ARG A 390 -18.16 2.16 -2.03
N PRO A 391 -17.37 1.27 -1.44
CA PRO A 391 -16.18 0.71 -2.08
C PRO A 391 -16.47 -0.01 -3.39
N ALA A 392 -15.65 0.22 -4.42
CA ALA A 392 -15.62 -0.54 -5.67
C ALA A 392 -14.18 -0.97 -6.02
N PRO A 393 -13.94 -2.25 -6.30
CA PRO A 393 -14.86 -3.37 -6.08
C PRO A 393 -15.18 -3.54 -4.58
N SER A 394 -16.30 -4.19 -4.25
CA SER A 394 -16.69 -4.38 -2.84
C SER A 394 -15.68 -5.20 -2.04
N PHE A 395 -15.04 -6.17 -2.70
CA PHE A 395 -14.02 -7.04 -2.14
C PHE A 395 -12.73 -6.94 -2.95
N LEU A 396 -11.61 -6.91 -2.25
CA LEU A 396 -10.27 -6.88 -2.81
C LEU A 396 -9.31 -7.53 -1.81
N ALA A 397 -8.60 -8.57 -2.25
CA ALA A 397 -7.65 -9.30 -1.42
C ALA A 397 -6.33 -9.51 -2.18
N ASN A 398 -5.22 -9.33 -1.47
CA ASN A 398 -3.90 -9.79 -1.91
C ASN A 398 -3.62 -11.18 -1.34
N ALA A 399 -3.14 -12.10 -2.16
CA ALA A 399 -2.82 -13.46 -1.76
C ALA A 399 -1.74 -13.53 -0.66
N THR A 400 -0.91 -12.49 -0.51
CA THR A 400 0.17 -12.44 0.47
C THR A 400 -0.09 -11.56 1.70
N LEU A 401 -1.09 -10.66 1.64
CA LEU A 401 -1.40 -9.71 2.72
C LEU A 401 -2.77 -9.99 3.38
N GLU A 402 -3.76 -10.46 2.61
CA GLU A 402 -5.09 -10.89 3.06
C GLU A 402 -5.30 -12.40 2.88
N THR A 403 -4.20 -13.17 2.88
CA THR A 403 -4.08 -14.57 2.47
C THR A 403 -5.27 -15.47 2.81
N TYR A 404 -5.78 -15.41 4.04
CA TYR A 404 -6.81 -16.34 4.55
C TYR A 404 -8.17 -15.69 4.81
N ILE A 405 -8.39 -14.49 4.28
CA ILE A 405 -9.66 -13.77 4.31
C ILE A 405 -10.08 -13.31 2.90
N GLN A 406 -9.57 -14.00 1.87
CA GLN A 406 -9.92 -13.77 0.47
C GLN A 406 -11.43 -13.99 0.26
N GLY A 407 -12.03 -13.22 -0.67
CA GLY A 407 -13.43 -13.42 -1.06
C GLY A 407 -14.47 -13.09 0.03
N THR A 408 -15.56 -13.87 0.05
CA THR A 408 -16.66 -13.69 1.01
C THR A 408 -16.46 -14.60 2.23
N VAL A 409 -15.81 -14.07 3.26
CA VAL A 409 -15.66 -14.77 4.55
C VAL A 409 -16.64 -14.13 5.54
N PRO A 410 -17.59 -14.88 6.12
CA PRO A 410 -18.49 -14.35 7.14
C PRO A 410 -17.71 -13.64 8.24
N GLN A 411 -18.12 -12.41 8.58
CA GLN A 411 -17.46 -11.51 9.54
C GLN A 411 -16.11 -10.90 9.09
N ALA A 412 -15.51 -11.31 7.97
CA ALA A 412 -14.09 -11.05 7.68
C ALA A 412 -13.69 -10.75 6.22
N SER A 413 -14.63 -10.69 5.27
CA SER A 413 -14.32 -10.50 3.85
C SER A 413 -13.36 -9.34 3.60
N SER A 414 -12.34 -9.57 2.76
CA SER A 414 -11.33 -8.56 2.43
C SER A 414 -11.93 -7.41 1.66
N SER A 415 -12.08 -6.27 2.33
CA SER A 415 -12.42 -4.99 1.75
C SER A 415 -11.57 -3.95 2.46
N CYS A 416 -10.64 -3.33 1.72
CA CYS A 416 -9.65 -2.43 2.29
C CYS A 416 -10.33 -1.26 3.03
N ILE A 417 -11.22 -0.53 2.36
CA ILE A 417 -11.98 0.59 2.92
C ILE A 417 -12.85 0.14 4.10
N ALA A 418 -13.60 -0.97 3.97
CA ALA A 418 -14.51 -1.39 5.04
C ALA A 418 -13.75 -1.90 6.27
N CYS A 419 -12.66 -2.63 6.08
CA CYS A 419 -11.81 -3.10 7.17
C CYS A 419 -11.09 -1.92 7.85
N HIS A 420 -10.51 -1.02 7.07
CA HIS A 420 -9.78 0.14 7.59
C HIS A 420 -10.70 1.24 8.13
N GLY A 421 -11.99 1.24 7.77
CA GLY A 421 -12.98 2.17 8.34
C GLY A 421 -13.18 2.02 9.84
N ASN A 422 -12.74 0.90 10.43
CA ASN A 422 -12.75 0.65 11.87
C ASN A 422 -11.46 1.08 12.58
N ALA A 423 -10.45 1.57 11.84
CA ALA A 423 -9.19 1.98 12.43
C ALA A 423 -9.40 3.11 13.44
N ALA A 424 -8.77 2.95 14.61
CA ALA A 424 -9.02 3.81 15.74
C ALA A 424 -7.77 4.56 16.24
N THR A 425 -7.99 5.67 16.93
CA THR A 425 -7.01 6.23 17.86
C THR A 425 -7.15 5.57 19.23
N HIS A 426 -6.24 5.83 20.15
CA HIS A 426 -6.38 5.40 21.55
C HIS A 426 -7.43 6.22 22.33
N VAL A 427 -8.06 7.23 21.71
CA VAL A 427 -9.08 8.10 22.32
C VAL A 427 -10.48 7.70 21.84
N THR A 428 -11.14 6.83 22.60
CA THR A 428 -12.38 6.18 22.17
C THR A 428 -13.67 6.83 22.72
N GLU A 429 -13.63 8.11 23.10
CA GLU A 429 -14.76 8.81 23.75
C GLU A 429 -15.97 9.00 22.81
N SER A 430 -15.73 9.11 21.50
CA SER A 430 -16.78 9.27 20.49
C SER A 430 -16.32 8.73 19.13
N PRO A 431 -17.23 8.41 18.20
CA PRO A 431 -16.86 8.00 16.84
C PRO A 431 -15.90 8.99 16.15
N ARG A 432 -16.04 10.30 16.42
CA ARG A 432 -15.16 11.37 15.90
C ARG A 432 -13.71 11.20 16.37
N THR A 433 -13.50 10.94 17.65
CA THR A 433 -12.17 10.80 18.24
C THR A 433 -11.60 9.40 18.01
N SER A 434 -12.49 8.40 17.92
CA SER A 434 -12.10 7.04 17.57
C SER A 434 -11.55 7.00 16.15
N PHE A 435 -12.24 7.54 15.14
CA PHE A 435 -11.84 7.35 13.74
C PHE A 435 -10.44 7.90 13.40
N ALA A 436 -9.56 7.01 12.91
CA ALA A 436 -8.17 7.30 12.55
C ALA A 436 -7.94 7.44 11.04
N ASP A 437 -8.93 7.93 10.29
CA ASP A 437 -8.79 8.22 8.86
C ASP A 437 -8.23 7.03 8.04
N PHE A 438 -8.84 5.87 8.27
CA PHE A 438 -8.51 4.59 7.63
C PHE A 438 -7.10 4.02 7.91
N THR A 439 -6.38 4.48 8.93
CA THR A 439 -5.07 3.89 9.29
C THR A 439 -5.00 3.32 10.69
N TYR A 440 -4.67 2.02 10.77
CA TYR A 440 -4.37 1.33 12.02
C TYR A 440 -3.01 1.72 12.61
N LEU A 441 -2.19 2.52 11.91
CA LEU A 441 -0.88 2.95 12.42
C LEU A 441 -1.00 3.70 13.75
N LEU A 442 -2.05 4.52 13.93
CA LEU A 442 -2.22 5.31 15.16
C LEU A 442 -2.44 4.46 16.42
N GLU A 443 -2.85 3.19 16.26
CA GLU A 443 -2.99 2.24 17.37
C GLU A 443 -1.63 1.75 17.90
N ARG A 444 -0.55 1.97 17.15
CA ARG A 444 0.83 1.65 17.58
C ARG A 444 1.38 2.66 18.58
N ALA A 445 0.70 3.79 18.76
CA ALA A 445 1.10 4.80 19.70
C ALA A 445 1.25 4.22 21.11
N GLN A 446 2.40 4.49 21.72
CA GLN A 446 2.68 4.05 23.09
C GLN A 446 2.45 5.20 24.09
N SER A 447 2.21 4.82 25.34
CA SER A 447 2.10 5.77 26.46
C SER A 447 3.47 6.27 26.88
N THR A 448 3.59 7.58 27.16
CA THR A 448 4.83 8.21 27.67
C THR A 448 5.24 7.80 29.08
N GLY A 449 4.45 6.97 29.76
CA GLY A 449 4.77 6.51 31.11
C GLY A 449 4.43 7.54 32.17
N ALA A 450 3.14 7.82 32.31
CA ALA A 450 2.54 8.05 33.62
C ALA A 450 1.53 6.92 33.83
N THR A 451 1.83 6.00 34.74
CA THR A 451 0.86 5.02 35.24
C THR A 451 -0.38 5.77 35.72
N ARG A 452 -1.50 5.69 34.98
CA ARG A 452 -2.80 5.77 35.65
C ARG A 452 -2.90 4.49 36.46
N SER A 453 -2.88 4.62 37.78
CA SER A 453 -3.59 3.70 38.66
C SER A 453 -4.99 3.52 38.06
N GLN A 454 -5.29 2.35 37.51
CA GLN A 454 -6.66 2.02 37.16
C GLN A 454 -7.50 2.01 38.45
N PRO A 455 -8.77 2.46 38.40
CA PRO A 455 -9.70 2.29 39.50
C PRO A 455 -10.00 0.82 39.79
#